data_AF-A0A2R6F3G6-F1
#
_entry.id   AF-A0A2R6F3G6-F1
#
_cell.length_a   1.000
_cell.length_b   1.000
_cell.length_c   1.000
_cell.angle_alpha   90.00
_cell.angle_beta   90.00
_cell.angle_gamma   90.00
#
_symmetry.space_group_name_H-M   'P 1'
#
loop_
_entity.id
_entity.type
_entity.pdbx_description
1 polymer ?
#
loop_
_entity_poly.entity_id
_entity_poly.type
_entity_poly.pdbx_seq_one_letter_code
_entity_poly.pdbx_strand_id
1 'polypeptide(L)'
;MGGQRPTGSGERWPGSGRFDAANGDRVAHDGHPEPSGDQRQEQGATAECRCEVRFRGDRLLLDAENCPGAGRLADNPACRGRVIGALAERNAGAVCIRITDTERTRACGVAAFLVAAGRFVALCDSHNAALAARARRHPLEAARAAAGRDDPVARIAAETGFIEGSVRFASYRDAFGESAASDDPDDRDPRNRSDPGGHESREGGGERR
;
A
#
# COMPACT_ATOMS: atom_id res chain seq x y z
N MET A 1 35.29 -48.09 37.32
CA MET A 1 34.20 -47.08 37.29
C MET A 1 34.90 -45.72 37.29
N GLY A 2 35.06 -44.94 36.22
CA GLY A 2 34.29 -44.78 34.99
C GLY A 2 33.92 -43.29 34.85
N GLY A 3 34.90 -42.38 34.83
CA GLY A 3 34.68 -40.93 34.77
C GLY A 3 35.24 -40.34 33.48
N GLN A 4 34.46 -40.42 32.40
CA GLN A 4 34.78 -39.74 31.15
C GLN A 4 34.36 -38.28 31.24
N ARG A 5 35.26 -37.42 30.74
CA ARG A 5 35.21 -35.96 30.72
C ARG A 5 34.24 -35.49 29.62
N PRO A 6 33.47 -34.41 29.81
CA PRO A 6 32.77 -33.78 28.70
C PRO A 6 33.77 -32.98 27.86
N THR A 7 33.95 -33.36 26.59
CA THR A 7 34.56 -32.51 25.57
C THR A 7 33.53 -31.47 25.14
N GLY A 8 33.60 -30.28 25.74
CA GLY A 8 32.94 -29.09 25.22
C GLY A 8 33.59 -28.68 23.91
N SER A 9 33.00 -29.08 22.79
CA SER A 9 33.33 -28.53 21.49
C SER A 9 32.89 -27.06 21.46
N GLY A 10 33.89 -26.18 21.47
CA GLY A 10 33.69 -24.76 21.23
C GLY A 10 33.35 -24.51 19.78
N GLU A 11 32.09 -24.16 19.51
CA GLU A 11 31.69 -23.64 18.22
C GLU A 11 31.79 -22.11 18.23
N ARG A 12 32.91 -21.72 17.64
CA ARG A 12 33.42 -20.41 17.29
C ARG A 12 32.41 -19.61 16.47
N TRP A 13 31.85 -18.56 17.05
CA TRP A 13 31.12 -17.52 16.34
C TRP A 13 32.12 -16.57 15.64
N PRO A 14 31.96 -16.23 14.35
CA PRO A 14 32.74 -15.20 13.69
C PRO A 14 32.14 -13.83 14.03
N GLY A 15 32.83 -13.03 14.84
CA GLY A 15 32.37 -11.66 15.12
C GLY A 15 32.99 -10.93 16.30
N SER A 16 33.88 -11.54 17.08
CA SER A 16 34.57 -10.88 18.18
C SER A 16 35.91 -10.32 17.72
N GLY A 17 35.90 -9.03 17.35
CA GLY A 17 37.10 -8.24 17.15
C GLY A 17 38.02 -8.32 18.38
N ARG A 18 39.33 -8.39 18.11
CA ARG A 18 40.38 -8.33 19.13
C ARG A 18 40.28 -7.01 19.90
N PHE A 19 40.35 -7.10 21.23
CA PHE A 19 40.71 -5.97 22.09
C PHE A 19 42.24 -5.81 22.05
N ASP A 20 42.71 -4.72 21.46
CA ASP A 20 44.10 -4.30 21.53
C ASP A 20 44.24 -3.27 22.65
N ALA A 21 45.00 -3.63 23.69
CA ALA A 21 45.21 -2.82 24.88
C ALA A 21 46.53 -2.06 24.78
N ALA A 22 46.62 -1.08 23.88
CA ALA A 22 47.77 -0.17 23.79
C ALA A 22 47.51 1.05 22.87
N ASN A 23 46.55 1.92 23.20
CA ASN A 23 46.70 3.38 22.99
C ASN A 23 45.46 4.13 23.50
N GLY A 24 45.66 4.94 24.54
CA GLY A 24 44.71 5.97 24.89
C GLY A 24 44.96 7.19 24.02
N ASP A 25 44.03 7.49 23.11
CA ASP A 25 43.79 8.86 22.67
C ASP A 25 42.35 9.01 22.17
N ARG A 26 41.62 9.96 22.77
CA ARG A 26 40.28 10.38 22.34
C ARG A 26 40.48 11.54 21.37
N VAL A 27 40.30 11.28 20.09
CA VAL A 27 40.10 12.34 19.08
C VAL A 27 38.64 12.33 18.67
N ALA A 28 37.91 13.34 19.14
CA ALA A 28 36.65 13.76 18.53
C ALA A 28 36.99 14.76 17.44
N HIS A 29 36.81 14.40 16.17
CA HIS A 29 36.63 15.37 15.08
C HIS A 29 35.67 14.81 14.03
N ASP A 30 34.74 15.70 13.68
CA ASP A 30 33.63 15.60 12.74
C ASP A 30 33.98 14.95 11.40
N GLY A 31 33.12 13.99 11.02
CA GLY A 31 33.15 13.36 9.71
C GLY A 31 31.93 12.46 9.57
N HIS A 32 30.75 13.05 9.47
CA HIS A 32 29.62 12.36 8.85
C HIS A 32 29.99 12.14 7.38
N PRO A 33 30.18 10.89 6.90
CA PRO A 33 30.17 10.67 5.46
C PRO A 33 28.78 11.00 4.94
N GLU A 34 28.73 12.02 4.08
CA GLU A 34 27.59 12.38 3.24
C GLU A 34 26.95 11.11 2.64
N PRO A 35 25.64 10.86 2.86
CA PRO A 35 24.98 9.75 2.21
C PRO A 35 24.84 10.06 0.70
N SER A 36 25.75 9.49 -0.08
CA SER A 36 25.71 9.51 -1.54
C SER A 36 24.48 8.76 -2.03
N GLY A 37 23.51 9.51 -2.55
CA GLY A 37 22.70 9.13 -3.72
C GLY A 37 21.73 7.96 -3.59
N ASP A 38 20.66 8.09 -2.78
CA ASP A 38 19.32 7.53 -3.08
C ASP A 38 18.18 8.15 -2.24
N GLN A 39 18.39 9.28 -1.54
CA GLN A 39 17.48 9.75 -0.48
C GLN A 39 16.23 10.51 -0.95
N ARG A 40 15.80 10.36 -2.21
CA ARG A 40 14.60 11.06 -2.73
C ARG A 40 13.29 10.29 -2.48
N GLN A 41 13.34 9.04 -2.01
CA GLN A 41 12.14 8.17 -1.93
C GLN A 41 11.58 7.88 -0.52
N GLU A 42 12.19 8.36 0.56
CA GLU A 42 11.69 8.08 1.93
C GLU A 42 10.82 9.20 2.55
N GLN A 43 10.74 10.39 1.94
CA GLN A 43 10.08 11.55 2.56
C GLN A 43 8.57 11.68 2.25
N GLY A 44 7.95 10.63 1.70
CA GLY A 44 6.50 10.55 1.46
C GLY A 44 5.75 9.58 2.38
N ALA A 45 6.42 8.91 3.32
CA ALA A 45 5.94 7.64 3.89
C ALA A 45 5.24 7.69 5.26
N THR A 46 5.09 8.84 5.93
CA THR A 46 4.60 8.87 7.33
C THR A 46 3.67 10.03 7.68
N ALA A 47 2.88 10.56 6.75
CA ALA A 47 1.81 11.48 7.16
C ALA A 47 0.81 10.74 8.07
N GLU A 48 0.79 11.10 9.36
CA GLU A 48 -0.08 10.51 10.38
C GLU A 48 -1.54 10.53 9.91
N CYS A 49 -2.18 9.36 9.91
CA CYS A 49 -3.58 9.30 9.54
C CYS A 49 -4.46 9.87 10.65
N ARG A 50 -5.28 10.87 10.31
CA ARG A 50 -6.33 11.42 11.18
C ARG A 50 -7.73 11.20 10.59
N CYS A 51 -7.89 10.18 9.75
CA CYS A 51 -9.22 9.84 9.24
C CYS A 51 -10.10 9.27 10.37
N GLU A 52 -11.35 9.74 10.45
CA GLU A 52 -12.35 9.13 11.32
C GLU A 52 -13.05 7.99 10.59
N VAL A 53 -13.32 6.89 11.31
CA VAL A 53 -14.05 5.74 10.78
C VAL A 53 -15.40 5.63 11.46
N ARG A 54 -16.47 5.42 10.69
CA ARG A 54 -17.83 5.26 11.21
C ARG A 54 -18.55 4.16 10.45
N PHE A 55 -19.23 3.27 11.15
CA PHE A 55 -20.08 2.26 10.51
C PHE A 55 -21.52 2.76 10.39
N ARG A 56 -22.11 2.61 9.21
CA ARG A 56 -23.53 2.87 8.94
C ARG A 56 -24.13 1.63 8.30
N GLY A 57 -24.78 0.80 9.13
CA GLY A 57 -25.26 -0.51 8.72
C GLY A 57 -24.09 -1.39 8.27
N ASP A 58 -24.07 -1.74 6.99
CA ASP A 58 -23.05 -2.56 6.33
C ASP A 58 -21.99 -1.72 5.58
N ARG A 59 -21.99 -0.40 5.74
CA ARG A 59 -21.03 0.51 5.10
C ARG A 59 -20.03 1.05 6.10
N LEU A 60 -18.76 1.06 5.74
CA LEU A 60 -17.72 1.81 6.43
C LEU A 60 -17.58 3.19 5.77
N LEU A 61 -17.79 4.25 6.56
CA LEU A 61 -17.51 5.62 6.19
C LEU A 61 -16.15 6.02 6.75
N LEU A 62 -15.28 6.51 5.86
CA LEU A 62 -14.00 7.11 6.22
C LEU A 62 -14.11 8.62 5.99
N ASP A 63 -14.11 9.39 7.06
CA ASP A 63 -14.06 10.84 7.00
C ASP A 63 -12.60 11.31 7.01
N ALA A 64 -12.19 12.01 5.96
CA ALA A 64 -10.84 12.49 5.77
C ALA A 64 -10.71 14.02 5.85
N GLU A 65 -11.72 14.75 6.32
CA GLU A 65 -11.72 16.23 6.33
C GLU A 65 -10.51 16.81 7.07
N ASN A 66 -10.09 16.17 8.16
CA ASN A 66 -8.95 16.58 8.98
C ASN A 66 -7.69 15.72 8.74
N CYS A 67 -7.68 14.87 7.72
CA CYS A 67 -6.55 13.99 7.46
C CYS A 67 -5.52 14.67 6.56
N PRO A 68 -4.24 14.76 6.97
CA PRO A 68 -3.19 15.31 6.11
C PRO A 68 -2.97 14.47 4.84
N GLY A 69 -3.35 13.18 4.86
CA GLY A 69 -3.36 12.30 3.69
C GLY A 69 -4.61 12.44 2.81
N ALA A 70 -5.56 13.31 3.15
CA ALA A 70 -6.81 13.56 2.44
C ALA A 70 -7.59 12.27 2.06
N GLY A 71 -7.48 11.20 2.86
CA GLY A 71 -8.14 9.92 2.58
C GLY A 71 -7.64 9.20 1.33
N ARG A 72 -6.48 9.60 0.78
CA ARG A 72 -5.87 8.99 -0.41
C ARG A 72 -5.25 7.65 -0.06
N LEU A 73 -6.05 6.60 -0.15
CA LEU A 73 -5.62 5.22 0.11
C LEU A 73 -4.54 4.72 -0.86
N ALA A 74 -4.43 5.29 -2.07
CA ALA A 74 -3.38 4.92 -3.01
C ALA A 74 -1.98 5.31 -2.49
N ASP A 75 -1.88 6.52 -1.93
CA ASP A 75 -0.60 7.14 -1.62
C ASP A 75 -0.23 7.01 -0.13
N ASN A 76 -1.23 6.96 0.77
CA ASN A 76 -0.99 7.02 2.20
C ASN A 76 -1.16 5.65 2.90
N PRO A 77 -0.06 5.00 3.36
CA PRO A 77 -0.11 3.72 4.08
C PRO A 77 -0.80 3.80 5.44
N ALA A 78 -0.73 4.94 6.14
CA ALA A 78 -1.40 5.11 7.42
C ALA A 78 -2.93 5.16 7.26
N CYS A 79 -3.42 5.77 6.17
CA CYS A 79 -4.85 5.77 5.84
C CYS A 79 -5.36 4.36 5.52
N ARG A 80 -4.58 3.57 4.76
CA ARG A 80 -4.88 2.13 4.54
C ARG A 80 -4.95 1.37 5.86
N GLY A 81 -3.97 1.58 6.72
CA GLY A 81 -3.91 0.94 8.05
C GLY A 81 -5.13 1.22 8.89
N ARG A 82 -5.64 2.46 8.88
CA ARG A 82 -6.85 2.86 9.60
C ARG A 82 -8.09 2.13 9.09
N VAL A 83 -8.29 2.05 7.78
CA VAL A 83 -9.44 1.36 7.17
C VAL A 83 -9.39 -0.14 7.43
N ILE A 84 -8.26 -0.78 7.14
CA ILE A 84 -8.11 -2.23 7.32
C ILE A 84 -8.19 -2.61 8.80
N GLY A 85 -7.63 -1.79 9.69
CA GLY A 85 -7.77 -1.97 11.14
C GLY A 85 -9.24 -1.95 11.57
N ALA A 86 -10.01 -0.96 11.12
CA ALA A 86 -11.44 -0.90 11.40
C ALA A 86 -12.20 -2.11 10.83
N LEU A 87 -11.84 -2.58 9.63
CA LEU A 87 -12.46 -3.77 9.01
C LEU A 87 -12.07 -5.09 9.70
N ALA A 88 -10.91 -5.15 10.33
CA ALA A 88 -10.50 -6.28 11.14
C ALA A 88 -11.32 -6.39 12.44
N GLU A 89 -11.73 -5.25 13.02
CA GLU A 89 -12.61 -5.20 14.19
C GLU A 89 -14.07 -5.49 13.82
N ARG A 90 -14.54 -4.94 12.69
CA ARG A 90 -15.92 -5.08 12.25
C ARG A 90 -16.04 -5.11 10.73
N ASN A 91 -16.70 -6.15 10.24
CA ASN A 91 -16.91 -6.36 8.82
C ASN A 91 -17.93 -5.37 8.22
N ALA A 92 -17.73 -4.99 6.95
CA ALA A 92 -18.64 -4.19 6.14
C ALA A 92 -18.70 -4.79 4.72
N GLY A 93 -19.74 -4.52 3.95
CA GLY A 93 -19.84 -4.90 2.53
C GLY A 93 -19.51 -3.77 1.56
N ALA A 94 -19.41 -2.52 2.04
CA ALA A 94 -19.00 -1.37 1.23
C ALA A 94 -18.16 -0.35 2.02
N VAL A 95 -17.31 0.39 1.29
CA VAL A 95 -16.43 1.43 1.84
C VAL A 95 -16.67 2.74 1.09
N CYS A 96 -17.07 3.77 1.82
CA CYS A 96 -17.29 5.13 1.34
C CYS A 96 -16.25 6.05 1.98
N ILE A 97 -15.63 6.93 1.19
CA ILE A 97 -14.65 7.91 1.68
C ILE A 97 -15.24 9.30 1.46
N ARG A 98 -15.34 10.09 2.53
CA ARG A 98 -15.75 11.49 2.49
C ARG A 98 -14.53 12.39 2.62
N ILE A 99 -14.36 13.32 1.68
CA ILE A 99 -13.30 14.33 1.67
C ILE A 99 -14.00 15.68 1.42
N THR A 100 -13.90 16.64 2.35
CA THR A 100 -14.38 18.03 2.23
C THR A 100 -15.58 18.22 1.28
N ASP A 101 -16.80 18.09 1.81
CA ASP A 101 -18.09 18.19 1.10
C ASP A 101 -18.30 17.21 -0.09
N THR A 102 -17.30 16.38 -0.43
CA THR A 102 -17.39 15.39 -1.51
C THR A 102 -17.43 13.98 -0.93
N GLU A 103 -18.48 13.22 -1.29
CA GLU A 103 -18.54 11.79 -1.00
C GLU A 103 -18.05 10.97 -2.21
N ARG A 104 -17.15 10.02 -1.96
CA ARG A 104 -16.65 9.08 -2.96
C ARG A 104 -16.94 7.65 -2.55
N THR A 105 -17.68 6.95 -3.40
CA THR A 105 -17.91 5.51 -3.23
C THR A 105 -16.78 4.73 -3.89
N ARG A 106 -16.24 3.73 -3.20
CA ARG A 106 -15.29 2.80 -3.83
C ARG A 106 -16.04 1.72 -4.59
N ALA A 107 -15.49 1.34 -5.75
CA ALA A 107 -16.00 0.22 -6.52
C ALA A 107 -16.10 -1.04 -5.64
N CYS A 108 -17.15 -1.83 -5.85
CA CYS A 108 -17.44 -3.01 -5.03
C CYS A 108 -16.26 -4.00 -4.99
N GLY A 109 -15.48 -4.13 -6.07
CA GLY A 109 -14.29 -4.99 -6.09
C GLY A 109 -13.18 -4.57 -5.13
N VAL A 110 -12.93 -3.26 -5.02
CA VAL A 110 -11.95 -2.69 -4.09
C VAL A 110 -12.44 -2.83 -2.65
N ALA A 111 -13.73 -2.61 -2.42
CA ALA A 111 -14.35 -2.79 -1.11
C ALA A 111 -14.25 -4.26 -0.65
N ALA A 112 -14.56 -5.22 -1.52
CA ALA A 112 -14.42 -6.64 -1.23
C ALA A 112 -12.97 -7.03 -0.89
N PHE A 113 -11.97 -6.46 -1.58
CA PHE A 113 -10.57 -6.69 -1.24
C PHE A 113 -10.18 -6.11 0.13
N LEU A 114 -10.61 -4.89 0.46
CA LEU A 114 -10.37 -4.29 1.77
C LEU A 114 -11.00 -5.12 2.90
N VAL A 115 -12.18 -5.67 2.64
CA VAL A 115 -12.91 -6.55 3.57
C VAL A 115 -12.15 -7.87 3.76
N ALA A 116 -11.70 -8.49 2.67
CA ALA A 116 -10.83 -9.67 2.74
C ALA A 116 -9.55 -9.38 3.52
N ALA A 117 -8.93 -8.21 3.32
CA ALA A 117 -7.74 -7.78 4.05
C ALA A 117 -8.00 -7.62 5.56
N GLY A 118 -9.13 -7.01 5.95
CA GLY A 118 -9.53 -6.89 7.36
C GLY A 118 -9.71 -8.25 8.04
N ARG A 119 -10.43 -9.17 7.38
CA ARG A 119 -10.61 -10.54 7.85
C ARG A 119 -9.28 -11.29 7.97
N PHE A 120 -8.41 -11.17 6.97
CA PHE A 120 -7.08 -11.74 7.00
C PHE A 120 -6.29 -11.22 8.20
N VAL A 121 -6.28 -9.90 8.43
CA VAL A 121 -5.59 -9.29 9.57
C VAL A 121 -6.11 -9.83 10.90
N ALA A 122 -7.43 -9.94 11.07
CA ALA A 122 -8.03 -10.44 12.30
C ALA A 122 -7.62 -11.89 12.62
N LEU A 123 -7.56 -12.75 11.60
CA LEU A 123 -7.22 -14.17 11.78
C LEU A 123 -5.69 -14.40 11.85
N CYS A 124 -4.93 -13.68 11.02
CA CYS A 124 -3.48 -13.83 10.88
C CYS A 124 -2.72 -13.31 12.10
N ASP A 125 -3.26 -12.36 12.86
CA ASP A 125 -2.56 -11.75 14.01
C ASP A 125 -2.08 -12.80 15.03
N SER A 126 -2.88 -13.83 15.28
CA SER A 126 -2.56 -14.95 16.18
C SER A 126 -1.45 -15.88 15.67
N HIS A 127 -1.24 -15.94 14.34
CA HIS A 127 -0.27 -16.82 13.69
C HIS A 127 1.02 -16.07 13.32
N ASN A 128 0.89 -14.82 12.87
CA ASN A 128 1.99 -13.99 12.40
C ASN A 128 1.61 -12.48 12.49
N ALA A 129 1.75 -11.93 13.70
CA ALA A 129 1.48 -10.51 13.97
C ALA A 129 2.30 -9.55 13.07
N ALA A 130 3.51 -9.92 12.66
CA ALA A 130 4.32 -9.09 11.77
C ALA A 130 3.69 -8.97 10.37
N LEU A 131 3.18 -10.07 9.83
CA LEU A 131 2.48 -10.06 8.55
C LEU A 131 1.11 -9.39 8.64
N ALA A 132 0.38 -9.57 9.76
CA ALA A 132 -0.85 -8.85 10.00
C ALA A 132 -0.63 -7.32 10.04
N ALA A 133 0.42 -6.86 10.75
CA ALA A 133 0.81 -5.46 10.76
C ALA A 133 1.22 -4.94 9.36
N ARG A 134 1.92 -5.76 8.57
CA ARG A 134 2.24 -5.43 7.17
C ARG A 134 0.98 -5.31 6.32
N ALA A 135 0.04 -6.25 6.43
CA ALA A 135 -1.20 -6.26 5.66
C ALA A 135 -2.07 -5.03 5.89
N ARG A 136 -2.02 -4.43 7.09
CA ARG A 136 -2.70 -3.16 7.38
C ARG A 136 -2.18 -2.01 6.51
N ARG A 137 -0.87 -1.90 6.31
CA ARG A 137 -0.26 -0.75 5.58
C ARG A 137 0.02 -1.05 4.10
N HIS A 138 0.34 -2.31 3.80
CA HIS A 138 0.77 -2.78 2.48
C HIS A 138 0.02 -4.06 2.09
N PRO A 139 -1.31 -4.01 1.91
CA PRO A 139 -2.13 -5.20 1.69
C PRO A 139 -1.75 -5.97 0.42
N LEU A 140 -1.40 -5.30 -0.68
CA LEU A 140 -1.01 -5.99 -1.92
C LEU A 140 0.30 -6.76 -1.76
N GLU A 141 1.27 -6.18 -1.07
CA GLU A 141 2.55 -6.87 -0.79
C GLU A 141 2.37 -8.01 0.20
N ALA A 142 1.52 -7.83 1.22
CA ALA A 142 1.24 -8.87 2.20
C ALA A 142 0.50 -10.06 1.56
N ALA A 143 -0.43 -9.82 0.63
CA ALA A 143 -1.11 -10.89 -0.09
C ALA A 143 -0.12 -11.72 -0.93
N ARG A 144 0.80 -11.06 -1.65
CA ARG A 144 1.87 -11.73 -2.41
C ARG A 144 2.80 -12.53 -1.49
N ALA A 145 3.18 -11.95 -0.35
CA ALA A 145 4.00 -12.62 0.65
C ALA A 145 3.28 -13.83 1.27
N ALA A 146 1.96 -13.78 1.45
CA ALA A 146 1.18 -14.89 1.96
C ALA A 146 1.02 -16.03 0.92
N ALA A 147 0.88 -15.69 -0.36
CA ALA A 147 0.70 -16.65 -1.44
C ALA A 147 1.93 -17.55 -1.67
N GLY A 148 3.14 -17.08 -1.35
CA GLY A 148 4.39 -17.85 -1.49
C GLY A 148 4.74 -18.73 -0.28
N ARG A 149 3.80 -18.96 0.64
CA ARG A 149 4.04 -19.69 1.89
C ARG A 149 3.31 -21.03 1.89
N ASP A 150 3.85 -21.98 2.63
CA ASP A 150 3.27 -23.32 2.83
C ASP A 150 2.77 -23.54 4.28
N ASP A 151 2.38 -22.46 4.96
CA ASP A 151 1.98 -22.48 6.37
C ASP A 151 0.51 -22.01 6.57
N PRO A 152 -0.06 -22.11 7.79
CA PRO A 152 -1.46 -21.74 8.06
C PRO A 152 -1.86 -20.34 7.58
N VAL A 153 -0.91 -19.39 7.52
CA VAL A 153 -1.13 -18.05 6.98
C VAL A 153 -1.56 -18.08 5.52
N ALA A 154 -0.95 -18.93 4.68
CA ALA A 154 -1.32 -19.05 3.27
C ALA A 154 -2.75 -19.56 3.11
N ARG A 155 -3.12 -20.53 3.94
CA ARG A 155 -4.49 -21.06 4.00
C ARG A 155 -5.50 -19.98 4.40
N ILE A 156 -5.22 -19.22 5.46
CA ILE A 156 -6.08 -18.10 5.91
C ILE A 156 -6.22 -17.06 4.79
N ALA A 157 -5.14 -16.73 4.08
CA ALA A 157 -5.16 -15.78 2.99
C ALA A 157 -5.99 -16.26 1.78
N ALA A 158 -5.99 -17.56 1.51
CA ALA A 158 -6.84 -18.18 0.49
C ALA A 158 -8.32 -18.20 0.92
N GLU A 159 -8.62 -18.67 2.13
CA GLU A 159 -10.00 -18.81 2.64
C GLU A 159 -10.72 -17.46 2.79
N THR A 160 -9.98 -16.39 3.09
CA THR A 160 -10.53 -15.02 3.17
C THR A 160 -10.68 -14.36 1.81
N GLY A 161 -10.17 -14.97 0.73
CA GLY A 161 -10.13 -14.37 -0.62
C GLY A 161 -9.10 -13.25 -0.75
N PHE A 162 -8.17 -13.10 0.19
CA PHE A 162 -7.18 -12.02 0.20
C PHE A 162 -6.19 -12.13 -0.96
N ILE A 163 -5.73 -13.34 -1.28
CA ILE A 163 -4.85 -13.61 -2.43
C ILE A 163 -5.58 -13.29 -3.74
N GLU A 164 -6.78 -13.84 -3.92
CA GLU A 164 -7.59 -13.66 -5.13
C GLU A 164 -8.03 -12.20 -5.33
N GLY A 165 -8.32 -11.48 -4.25
CA GLY A 165 -8.60 -10.05 -4.31
C GLY A 165 -7.40 -9.24 -4.79
N SER A 166 -6.18 -9.64 -4.40
CA SER A 166 -4.96 -8.91 -4.74
C SER A 166 -4.56 -9.02 -6.22
N VAL A 167 -4.85 -10.15 -6.88
CA VAL A 167 -4.45 -10.36 -8.29
C VAL A 167 -5.24 -9.51 -9.28
N ARG A 168 -6.39 -8.98 -8.86
CA ARG A 168 -7.20 -8.06 -9.65
C ARG A 168 -6.54 -6.70 -9.83
N PHE A 169 -5.55 -6.37 -9.00
CA PHE A 169 -4.93 -5.06 -8.99
C PHE A 169 -3.44 -5.11 -9.30
N ALA A 170 -3.02 -4.33 -10.29
CA ALA A 170 -1.61 -4.22 -10.65
C ALA A 170 -0.81 -3.39 -9.63
N SER A 171 -1.46 -2.38 -9.03
CA SER A 171 -0.83 -1.41 -8.13
C SER A 171 -1.83 -0.78 -7.14
N TYR A 172 -1.33 -0.02 -6.16
CA TYR A 172 -2.19 0.77 -5.26
C TYR A 172 -2.98 1.86 -5.99
N ARG A 173 -2.42 2.43 -7.07
CA ARG A 173 -3.12 3.42 -7.88
C ARG A 173 -4.25 2.79 -8.70
N ASP A 174 -4.08 1.55 -9.13
CA ASP A 174 -5.11 0.78 -9.80
C ASP A 174 -6.23 0.37 -8.82
N ALA A 175 -5.86 -0.09 -7.62
CA ALA A 175 -6.83 -0.44 -6.58
C ALA A 175 -7.56 0.78 -5.97
N PHE A 176 -6.88 1.92 -5.80
CA PHE A 176 -7.36 3.04 -4.98
C PHE A 176 -7.31 4.41 -5.65
N GLY A 177 -6.92 4.49 -6.92
CA GLY A 177 -6.79 5.75 -7.66
C GLY A 177 -8.13 6.45 -7.91
N GLU A 178 -8.00 7.68 -8.43
CA GLU A 178 -9.10 8.55 -8.87
C GLU A 178 -9.93 7.92 -10.00
N SER A 179 -9.32 7.02 -10.79
CA SER A 179 -9.83 6.56 -12.09
C SER A 179 -10.91 5.48 -12.04
N ALA A 180 -11.38 5.03 -10.87
CA ALA A 180 -12.61 4.22 -10.81
C ALA A 180 -13.89 5.03 -11.15
N ALA A 181 -13.75 6.34 -11.41
CA ALA A 181 -14.80 7.22 -11.92
C ALA A 181 -14.54 7.71 -13.37
N SER A 182 -13.56 7.15 -14.09
CA SER A 182 -13.35 7.44 -15.51
C SER A 182 -13.47 6.16 -16.36
N ASP A 183 -14.55 5.40 -16.12
CA ASP A 183 -15.21 4.65 -17.19
C ASP A 183 -16.27 5.60 -17.77
N ASP A 184 -15.80 6.65 -18.45
CA ASP A 184 -16.66 7.37 -19.39
C ASP A 184 -16.49 6.66 -20.74
N PRO A 185 -17.48 5.85 -21.18
CA PRO A 185 -17.37 5.09 -22.41
C PRO A 185 -17.32 5.98 -23.68
N ASP A 186 -17.45 7.31 -23.56
CA ASP A 186 -17.47 8.25 -24.68
C ASP A 186 -16.07 8.57 -25.23
N ASP A 187 -14.99 8.43 -24.44
CA ASP A 187 -13.60 8.67 -24.92
C ASP A 187 -13.06 7.53 -25.81
N ARG A 188 -13.76 6.38 -25.85
CA ARG A 188 -13.50 5.29 -26.80
C ARG A 188 -14.21 5.44 -28.14
N ASP A 189 -14.85 6.58 -28.41
CA ASP A 189 -15.34 6.87 -29.75
C ASP A 189 -14.19 7.43 -30.63
N PRO A 190 -13.71 6.67 -31.64
CA PRO A 190 -12.65 7.14 -32.52
C PRO A 190 -13.04 8.38 -33.35
N ARG A 191 -14.30 8.84 -33.29
CA ARG A 191 -14.79 10.07 -33.93
C ARG A 191 -14.49 11.34 -33.11
N ASN A 192 -14.06 11.24 -31.85
CA ASN A 192 -13.59 12.38 -31.05
C ASN A 192 -12.09 12.66 -31.24
N ARG A 193 -11.53 12.34 -32.41
CA ARG A 193 -10.35 13.04 -32.90
C ARG A 193 -10.82 14.42 -33.32
N SER A 194 -10.67 15.40 -32.43
CA SER A 194 -10.72 16.80 -32.80
C SER A 194 -9.75 17.02 -33.96
N ASP A 195 -10.32 17.06 -35.16
CA ASP A 195 -9.70 17.38 -36.43
C ASP A 195 -9.40 18.89 -36.41
N PRO A 196 -8.13 19.33 -36.31
CA PRO A 196 -7.83 20.74 -36.37
C PRO A 196 -7.74 21.15 -37.84
N GLY A 197 -8.88 21.52 -38.41
CA GLY A 197 -8.92 22.52 -39.47
C GLY A 197 -9.24 22.01 -40.86
N GLY A 198 -10.54 21.82 -41.12
CA GLY A 198 -11.10 22.19 -42.41
C GLY A 198 -11.05 23.71 -42.56
N HIS A 199 -10.18 24.23 -43.45
CA HIS A 199 -10.27 25.59 -43.95
C HIS A 199 -10.58 25.57 -45.45
N GLU A 200 -11.88 25.57 -45.73
CA GLU A 200 -12.58 26.40 -46.72
C GLU A 200 -11.96 26.49 -48.14
N SER A 201 -12.51 25.65 -49.03
CA SER A 201 -12.59 25.96 -50.45
C SER A 201 -13.44 27.22 -50.65
N ARG A 202 -12.84 28.33 -51.08
CA ARG A 202 -13.55 29.49 -51.62
C ARG A 202 -13.33 29.53 -53.12
N GLU A 203 -14.33 29.05 -53.84
CA GLU A 203 -14.53 29.32 -55.26
C GLU A 203 -14.83 30.82 -55.42
N GLY A 204 -14.10 31.48 -56.32
CA GLY A 204 -14.32 32.85 -56.72
C GLY A 204 -13.90 33.03 -58.17
N GLY A 205 -14.86 32.86 -59.08
CA GLY A 205 -14.71 33.20 -60.50
C GLY A 205 -14.56 34.71 -60.70
N GLY A 206 -13.86 35.11 -61.76
CA GLY A 206 -13.72 36.53 -62.10
C GLY A 206 -12.70 36.83 -63.20
N GLU A 207 -13.02 36.43 -64.43
CA GLU A 207 -12.89 37.21 -65.68
C GLU A 207 -11.85 38.35 -65.74
N ARG A 208 -10.84 38.23 -66.62
CA ARG A 208 -10.28 39.36 -67.38
C ARG A 208 -9.81 38.92 -68.78
N ARG A 209 -10.16 39.76 -69.74
CA ARG A 209 -9.84 39.75 -71.18
C ARG A 209 -8.36 39.64 -71.50
#